data_AF-A0A3P7NPT5-F1
#
_entry.id   AF-A0A3P7NPT5-F1
#
_cell.length_a   1.000
_cell.length_b   1.000
_cell.length_c   1.000
_cell.angle_alpha   90.00
_cell.angle_beta   90.00
_cell.angle_gamma   90.00
#
_symmetry.space_group_name_H-M   'P 1'
#
loop_
_entity.id
_entity.type
_entity.pdbx_description
1 polymer ?
#
loop_
_entity_poly.entity_id
_entity_poly.type
_entity_poly.pdbx_seq_one_letter_code
_entity_poly.pdbx_strand_id
1 'polypeptide(L)'
;MFACACLNFDLCMYFLLTGNTPTVPINDLRGEDAARYSREERLLRCQVASLCRLVDLNGWTQSIYNHLSARCAKGEFLVNPFGLLYHEVQASTLVKVDEAGNILDPGSTVLGANKAAWSLHSAIHGARPDIACVLHVHLPDVVAVIIFFLQ
;
A
#
# COMPACT_ATOMS: atom_id res chain seq x y z
N MET A 1 -10.17 15.46 1.75
CA MET A 1 -10.59 14.48 2.76
C MET A 1 -11.11 13.25 2.02
N PHE A 2 -10.20 12.44 1.44
CA PHE A 2 -9.72 11.12 1.89
C PHE A 2 -10.76 10.00 1.76
N ALA A 3 -10.66 9.20 0.70
CA ALA A 3 -11.28 7.87 0.68
C ALA A 3 -10.33 6.91 1.41
N CYS A 4 -10.36 6.89 2.74
CA CYS A 4 -9.60 5.94 3.55
C CYS A 4 -10.42 4.65 3.64
N ALA A 5 -10.16 3.70 2.74
CA ALA A 5 -10.75 2.38 2.83
C ALA A 5 -10.00 1.58 3.92
N CYS A 6 -10.54 1.57 5.14
CA CYS A 6 -10.04 0.76 6.26
C CYS A 6 -10.53 -0.67 6.07
N LEU A 7 -9.99 -1.37 5.08
CA LEU A 7 -10.49 -2.69 4.70
C LEU A 7 -9.62 -3.79 5.30
N ASN A 8 -10.27 -4.84 5.79
CA ASN A 8 -9.61 -6.12 6.00
C ASN A 8 -9.13 -6.60 4.61
N PHE A 9 -7.92 -7.14 4.48
CA PHE A 9 -7.35 -7.50 3.17
C PHE A 9 -8.27 -8.41 2.35
N ASP A 10 -8.99 -9.32 3.01
CA ASP A 10 -9.97 -10.21 2.37
C ASP A 10 -11.16 -9.45 1.78
N LEU A 11 -11.65 -8.39 2.44
CA LEU A 11 -12.73 -7.53 1.94
C LEU A 11 -12.26 -6.63 0.80
N CYS A 12 -11.01 -6.17 0.83
CA CYS A 12 -10.43 -5.35 -0.24
C CYS A 12 -10.24 -6.17 -1.52
N MET A 13 -9.73 -7.41 -1.39
CA MET A 13 -9.67 -8.34 -2.50
C MET A 13 -11.07 -8.71 -3.00
N TYR A 14 -12.03 -8.97 -2.12
CA TYR A 14 -13.40 -9.29 -2.51
C TYR A 14 -14.09 -8.15 -3.28
N PHE A 15 -13.90 -6.89 -2.86
CA PHE A 15 -14.46 -5.72 -3.54
C PHE A 15 -13.76 -5.40 -4.88
N LEU A 16 -12.48 -5.73 -5.03
CA LEU A 16 -11.71 -5.49 -6.25
C LEU A 16 -11.79 -6.65 -7.27
N LEU A 17 -12.13 -7.86 -6.82
CA LEU A 17 -12.29 -9.05 -7.66
C LEU A 17 -13.72 -9.25 -8.21
N THR A 18 -14.63 -8.29 -8.03
CA THR A 18 -15.95 -8.32 -8.70
C THR A 18 -15.85 -8.17 -10.23
N GLY A 19 -14.67 -7.86 -10.76
CA GLY A 19 -14.34 -7.99 -12.19
C GLY A 19 -13.60 -9.30 -12.46
N ASN A 20 -14.02 -10.04 -13.49
CA ASN A 20 -13.48 -11.33 -13.93
C ASN A 20 -12.05 -11.22 -14.55
N THR A 21 -11.20 -10.33 -14.02
CA THR A 21 -9.88 -10.02 -14.57
C THR A 21 -8.85 -10.93 -13.89
N PRO A 22 -8.14 -11.80 -14.63
CA PRO A 22 -7.15 -12.68 -14.04
C PRO A 22 -5.97 -11.86 -13.50
N THR A 23 -5.90 -11.69 -12.18
CA THR A 23 -4.74 -11.12 -11.51
C THR A 23 -3.71 -12.21 -11.27
N VAL A 24 -2.55 -12.13 -11.92
CA VAL A 24 -1.41 -12.97 -11.55
C VAL A 24 -0.95 -12.54 -10.15
N PRO A 25 -0.97 -13.43 -9.14
CA PRO A 25 -0.47 -13.08 -7.81
C PRO A 25 1.02 -12.71 -7.91
N ILE A 26 1.38 -11.55 -7.36
CA ILE A 26 2.78 -11.10 -7.34
C ILE A 26 3.52 -11.99 -6.34
N ASN A 27 4.47 -12.79 -6.83
CA ASN A 27 5.30 -13.70 -6.03
C ASN A 27 6.75 -13.68 -6.53
N ASP A 28 7.34 -12.49 -6.52
CA ASP A 28 8.72 -12.22 -6.91
C ASP A 28 9.74 -12.52 -5.80
N LEU A 29 9.29 -12.76 -4.57
CA LEU A 29 10.15 -13.17 -3.45
C LEU A 29 10.62 -14.63 -3.61
N ARG A 30 11.83 -14.82 -4.19
CA ARG A 30 12.48 -16.12 -4.41
C ARG A 30 13.89 -16.13 -3.82
N GLY A 31 14.45 -17.32 -3.58
CA GLY A 31 15.86 -17.46 -3.17
C GLY A 31 16.20 -16.69 -1.89
N GLU A 32 17.22 -15.84 -1.95
CA GLU A 32 17.71 -15.05 -0.81
C GLU A 32 16.66 -14.07 -0.27
N ASP A 33 15.87 -13.42 -1.15
CA ASP A 33 14.78 -12.52 -0.74
C ASP A 33 13.67 -13.26 0.01
N ALA A 34 13.41 -14.52 -0.35
CA ALA A 34 12.44 -15.37 0.34
C ALA A 34 12.92 -15.83 1.72
N ALA A 35 14.24 -15.85 1.95
CA ALA A 35 14.83 -16.18 3.25
C ALA A 35 14.96 -14.96 4.18
N ARG A 36 14.95 -13.74 3.62
CA ARG A 36 15.06 -12.47 4.36
C ARG A 36 13.86 -12.15 5.24
N TYR A 37 12.68 -12.61 4.85
CA TYR A 37 11.40 -12.25 5.50
C TYR A 37 10.71 -13.48 6.09
N SER A 38 9.96 -13.29 7.19
CA SER A 38 9.10 -14.34 7.73
C SER A 38 8.01 -14.74 6.73
N ARG A 39 7.42 -15.94 6.89
CA ARG A 39 6.36 -16.41 6.00
C ARG A 39 5.18 -15.43 5.96
N GLU A 40 4.82 -14.87 7.11
CA GLU A 40 3.73 -13.92 7.27
C GLU A 40 4.04 -12.58 6.58
N GLU A 41 5.26 -12.04 6.76
CA GLU A 41 5.67 -10.80 6.10
C GLU A 41 5.72 -10.99 4.56
N ARG A 42 6.18 -12.14 4.07
CA ARG A 42 6.19 -12.44 2.63
C ARG A 42 4.79 -12.43 2.04
N LEU A 43 3.84 -13.09 2.69
CA LEU A 43 2.45 -13.11 2.23
C LEU A 43 1.87 -11.70 2.21
N LEU A 44 2.12 -10.91 3.25
CA LEU A 44 1.67 -9.52 3.32
C LEU A 44 2.27 -8.66 2.20
N ARG A 45 3.58 -8.78 1.93
CA ARG A 45 4.25 -8.08 0.83
C ARG A 45 3.63 -8.42 -0.53
N CYS A 46 3.33 -9.70 -0.76
CA CYS A 46 2.65 -10.14 -1.98
C CYS A 46 1.23 -9.54 -2.07
N GLN A 47 0.46 -9.54 -0.97
CA GLN A 47 -0.89 -8.97 -0.93
C GLN A 47 -0.89 -7.46 -1.21
N VAL A 48 0.03 -6.72 -0.58
CA VAL A 48 0.19 -5.27 -0.78
C VAL A 48 0.56 -4.96 -2.24
N ALA A 49 1.51 -5.69 -2.83
CA ALA A 49 1.88 -5.50 -4.22
C ALA A 49 0.72 -5.85 -5.18
N SER A 50 -0.02 -6.92 -4.91
CA SER A 50 -1.23 -7.28 -5.67
C SER A 50 -2.32 -6.20 -5.56
N LEU A 51 -2.49 -5.59 -4.39
CA LEU A 51 -3.42 -4.48 -4.20
C LEU A 51 -3.00 -3.25 -5.03
N CYS A 52 -1.70 -2.88 -5.04
CA CYS A 52 -1.20 -1.84 -5.95
C CYS A 52 -1.58 -2.13 -7.41
N ARG A 53 -1.40 -3.37 -7.86
CA ARG A 53 -1.77 -3.77 -9.22
C ARG A 53 -3.27 -3.65 -9.49
N LEU A 54 -4.11 -4.06 -8.54
CA LEU A 54 -5.56 -3.94 -8.66
C LEU A 54 -6.01 -2.48 -8.75
N VAL A 55 -5.44 -1.60 -7.93
CA VAL A 55 -5.74 -0.16 -7.96
C VAL A 55 -5.35 0.44 -9.32
N ASP A 56 -4.21 0.04 -9.87
CA ASP A 56 -3.77 0.45 -11.22
C ASP A 56 -4.69 -0.07 -12.33
N LEU A 57 -5.07 -1.35 -12.28
CA LEU A 57 -5.99 -1.97 -13.25
C LEU A 57 -7.38 -1.31 -13.26
N ASN A 58 -7.84 -0.81 -12.12
CA ASN A 58 -9.11 -0.08 -12.02
C ASN A 58 -8.98 1.40 -12.42
N GLY A 59 -7.79 1.88 -12.77
CA GLY A 59 -7.56 3.28 -13.14
C GLY A 59 -7.69 4.25 -11.97
N TRP A 60 -7.54 3.76 -10.73
CA TRP A 60 -7.68 4.57 -9.50
C TRP A 60 -6.37 5.25 -9.09
N THR A 61 -5.34 5.18 -9.94
CA THR A 61 -4.01 5.72 -9.69
C THR A 61 -3.86 7.14 -10.23
N GLN A 62 -3.30 8.05 -9.42
CA GLN A 62 -2.79 9.33 -9.89
C GLN A 62 -1.25 9.36 -9.85
N SER A 63 -0.60 8.90 -10.92
CA SER A 63 0.87 8.90 -11.06
C SER A 63 1.55 8.26 -9.82
N ILE A 64 2.64 8.85 -9.33
CA ILE A 64 3.45 8.39 -8.17
C ILE A 64 2.93 8.88 -6.81
N TYR A 65 1.75 9.52 -6.75
CA TYR A 65 1.25 10.20 -5.55
C TYR A 65 0.24 9.41 -4.74
N ASN A 66 -0.04 8.16 -5.11
CA ASN A 66 -0.89 7.30 -4.28
C ASN A 66 -0.05 6.62 -3.20
N HIS A 67 -0.68 6.36 -2.05
CA HIS A 67 0.01 5.79 -0.89
C HIS A 67 -0.79 4.62 -0.33
N LEU A 68 -0.09 3.51 -0.13
CA LEU A 68 -0.61 2.31 0.48
C LEU A 68 0.30 1.94 1.64
N SER A 69 -0.27 1.71 2.82
CA SER A 69 0.46 1.17 3.97
C SER A 69 -0.24 -0.03 4.58
N ALA A 70 0.56 -0.99 5.04
CA ALA A 70 0.06 -2.15 5.76
C ALA A 70 0.90 -2.41 7.01
N ARG A 71 0.24 -2.72 8.13
CA ARG A 71 0.89 -3.08 9.39
C ARG A 71 1.48 -4.48 9.27
N CYS A 72 2.79 -4.59 9.39
CA CYS A 72 3.51 -5.86 9.36
C CYS A 72 3.66 -6.46 10.76
N ALA A 73 4.03 -5.62 11.72
CA ALA A 73 4.17 -5.96 13.13
C ALA A 73 3.79 -4.76 14.00
N LYS A 74 3.88 -4.90 15.32
CA LYS A 74 3.64 -3.77 16.22
C LYS A 74 4.71 -2.70 15.98
N GLY A 75 4.28 -1.54 15.49
CA GLY A 75 5.16 -0.40 15.19
C GLY A 75 5.94 -0.52 13.87
N GLU A 76 5.71 -1.57 13.07
CA GLU A 76 6.36 -1.76 11.76
C GLU A 76 5.33 -1.82 10.63
N PHE A 77 5.61 -1.12 9.53
CA PHE A 77 4.68 -0.96 8.42
C PHE A 77 5.36 -1.12 7.08
N LEU A 78 4.69 -1.77 6.14
CA LEU A 78 5.08 -1.81 4.73
C LEU A 78 4.44 -0.64 4.01
N VAL A 79 5.22 0.03 3.17
CA VAL A 79 4.76 1.13 2.32
C VAL A 79 5.30 0.98 0.90
N ASN A 80 4.57 1.49 -0.09
CA ASN A 80 5.09 1.55 -1.44
C ASN A 80 6.27 2.54 -1.53
N PRO A 81 7.33 2.22 -2.29
CA PRO A 81 8.45 3.13 -2.49
C PRO A 81 8.00 4.37 -3.26
N PHE A 82 8.51 5.53 -2.87
CA PHE A 82 8.20 6.79 -3.52
C PHE A 82 9.00 6.93 -4.82
N GLY A 83 8.29 7.10 -5.94
CA GLY A 83 8.88 7.21 -7.27
C GLY A 83 8.51 6.07 -8.22
N LEU A 84 7.90 4.99 -7.72
CA LEU A 84 7.33 3.94 -8.57
C LEU A 84 5.86 4.18 -8.85
N LEU A 85 5.43 3.87 -10.08
CA LEU A 85 4.03 3.71 -10.41
C LEU A 85 3.51 2.40 -9.78
N TYR A 86 2.21 2.32 -9.51
CA TYR A 86 1.62 1.16 -8.82
C TYR A 86 1.79 -0.16 -9.60
N HIS A 87 1.84 -0.13 -10.94
CA HIS A 87 2.18 -1.31 -11.75
C HIS A 87 3.66 -1.70 -11.73
N GLU A 88 4.55 -0.86 -11.19
CA GLU A 88 5.97 -1.16 -11.01
C GLU A 88 6.28 -1.70 -9.61
N VAL A 89 5.33 -1.54 -8.66
CA VAL A 89 5.46 -2.06 -7.30
C VAL A 89 5.44 -3.60 -7.32
N GLN A 90 6.40 -4.20 -6.63
CA GLN A 90 6.56 -5.64 -6.44
C GLN A 90 6.69 -5.95 -4.95
N ALA A 91 6.58 -7.22 -4.54
CA ALA A 91 6.67 -7.57 -3.12
C ALA A 91 8.07 -7.31 -2.55
N SER A 92 9.11 -7.50 -3.38
CA SER A 92 10.50 -7.20 -3.03
C SER A 92 10.78 -5.70 -2.88
N THR A 93 10.11 -4.84 -3.65
CA THR A 93 10.41 -3.39 -3.67
C THR A 93 9.72 -2.60 -2.55
N LEU A 94 8.85 -3.25 -1.76
CA LEU A 94 8.19 -2.61 -0.62
C LEU A 94 9.20 -2.24 0.47
N VAL A 95 9.02 -1.04 1.02
CA VAL A 95 9.86 -0.49 2.08
C VAL A 95 9.17 -0.74 3.41
N LYS A 96 9.93 -1.22 4.41
CA LYS A 96 9.47 -1.33 5.79
C LYS A 96 9.93 -0.13 6.60
N VAL A 97 9.00 0.51 7.30
CA VAL A 97 9.23 1.71 8.12
C VAL A 97 8.71 1.53 9.54
N ASP A 98 9.28 2.29 10.47
CA ASP A 98 8.75 2.44 11.83
C ASP A 98 7.64 3.51 11.90
N GLU A 99 7.05 3.68 13.10
CA GLU A 99 6.01 4.71 13.35
C GLU A 99 6.47 6.14 13.00
N ALA A 100 7.76 6.44 13.15
CA ALA A 100 8.35 7.75 12.84
C ALA A 100 8.70 7.91 11.34
N GLY A 101 8.58 6.84 10.55
CA GLY A 101 8.92 6.84 9.12
C GLY A 101 10.41 6.63 8.85
N ASN A 102 11.17 6.12 9.81
CA ASN A 102 12.53 5.65 9.56
C ASN A 102 12.48 4.33 8.83
N ILE A 103 13.36 4.16 7.84
CA ILE A 103 13.44 2.93 7.05
C ILE A 103 14.11 1.85 7.91
N LEU A 104 13.37 0.78 8.19
CA LEU A 104 13.88 -0.44 8.84
C LEU A 104 14.42 -1.42 7.80
N ASP A 105 13.74 -1.51 6.67
CA ASP A 105 14.15 -2.35 5.54
C ASP A 105 13.81 -1.65 4.20
N PRO A 106 14.79 -1.36 3.33
CA PRO A 106 14.53 -0.72 2.04
C PRO A 106 13.93 -1.65 0.98
N GLY A 107 13.80 -2.96 1.26
CA GLY A 107 13.46 -3.97 0.26
C GLY A 107 14.61 -4.18 -0.72
N SER A 108 14.26 -4.40 -2.00
CA SER A 108 15.18 -4.51 -3.14
C SER A 108 15.41 -3.19 -3.87
N THR A 109 14.81 -2.08 -3.42
CA THR A 109 14.89 -0.77 -4.07
C THR A 109 15.86 0.17 -3.37
N VAL A 110 16.39 1.13 -4.12
CA VAL A 110 17.16 2.27 -3.59
C VAL A 110 16.26 3.45 -3.20
N LEU A 111 14.97 3.35 -3.49
CA LEU A 111 13.98 4.38 -3.21
C LEU A 111 13.52 4.32 -1.75
N GLY A 112 13.14 5.48 -1.20
CA GLY A 112 12.63 5.60 0.16
C GLY A 112 11.11 5.69 0.24
N ALA A 113 10.60 5.92 1.45
CA ALA A 113 9.21 6.25 1.69
C ALA A 113 8.96 7.77 1.59
N ASN A 114 7.78 8.17 1.11
CA ASN A 114 7.36 9.57 1.18
C ASN A 114 6.97 9.94 2.61
N LYS A 115 7.87 10.63 3.33
CA LYS A 115 7.64 11.01 4.74
C LYS A 115 6.41 11.87 4.97
N ALA A 116 6.10 12.77 4.04
CA ALA A 116 4.93 13.65 4.17
C ALA A 116 3.64 12.84 4.12
N ALA A 117 3.50 11.94 3.15
CA ALA A 117 2.34 11.07 3.05
C ALA A 117 2.28 10.04 4.19
N TRP A 118 3.43 9.54 4.63
CA TRP A 118 3.51 8.63 5.77
C TRP A 118 2.94 9.25 7.05
N SER A 119 3.15 10.55 7.29
CA SER A 119 2.66 11.21 8.51
C SER A 119 1.14 11.08 8.73
N LEU A 120 0.36 11.02 7.64
CA LEU A 120 -1.09 10.79 7.73
C LEU A 120 -1.40 9.32 8.06
N HIS A 121 -0.72 8.39 7.38
CA HIS A 121 -0.92 6.95 7.59
C HIS A 121 -0.49 6.52 9.00
N SER A 122 0.60 7.09 9.52
CA SER A 122 1.08 6.80 10.89
C SER A 122 0.10 7.31 11.94
N ALA A 123 -0.50 8.49 11.74
CA ALA A 123 -1.55 9.00 12.63
C ALA A 123 -2.78 8.08 12.65
N ILE A 124 -3.23 7.58 11.49
CA ILE A 124 -4.35 6.63 11.40
C ILE A 124 -4.00 5.31 12.09
N HIS A 125 -2.85 4.71 11.77
CA HIS A 125 -2.42 3.46 12.39
C HIS A 125 -2.17 3.59 13.90
N GLY A 126 -1.73 4.75 14.38
CA GLY A 126 -1.55 5.04 15.80
C GLY A 126 -2.89 5.17 16.54
N ALA A 127 -3.85 5.89 15.95
CA ALA A 127 -5.18 6.08 16.53
C ALA A 127 -6.06 4.81 16.45
N ARG A 128 -5.81 3.95 15.47
CA ARG A 128 -6.61 2.74 15.17
C ARG A 128 -5.72 1.51 15.03
N PRO A 129 -5.37 0.86 16.16
CA PRO A 129 -4.58 -0.37 16.16
C PRO A 129 -5.24 -1.52 15.40
N ASP A 130 -6.56 -1.52 15.29
CA ASP A 130 -7.37 -2.51 14.57
C ASP A 130 -7.27 -2.38 13.04
N ILE A 131 -6.81 -1.24 12.52
CA ILE A 131 -6.60 -1.05 11.08
C ILE A 131 -5.27 -1.67 10.66
N ALA A 132 -5.37 -2.68 9.80
CA ALA A 132 -4.23 -3.39 9.21
C ALA A 132 -3.70 -2.73 7.93
N CYS A 133 -4.56 -2.06 7.15
CA CYS A 133 -4.20 -1.51 5.85
C CYS A 133 -4.89 -0.15 5.62
N VAL A 134 -4.15 0.80 5.05
CA VAL A 134 -4.65 2.12 4.66
C VAL A 134 -4.28 2.36 3.20
N LEU A 135 -5.29 2.54 2.37
CA LEU A 135 -5.17 2.93 0.97
C LEU A 135 -5.63 4.37 0.80
N HIS A 136 -4.78 5.21 0.21
CA HIS A 136 -5.06 6.58 -0.15
C HIS A 136 -4.95 6.76 -1.66
N VAL A 137 -6.08 7.10 -2.29
CA VAL A 137 -6.22 7.25 -3.74
C VAL A 137 -6.75 8.62 -4.10
N HIS A 138 -6.40 9.07 -5.31
CA HIS A 138 -6.84 10.33 -5.87
C HIS A 138 -7.72 10.10 -7.10
N LEU A 139 -9.00 9.85 -6.85
CA LEU A 139 -10.00 9.68 -7.91
C LEU A 139 -10.57 11.05 -8.32
N PRO A 140 -10.60 11.41 -9.62
CA PRO A 140 -11.18 12.67 -10.08
C PRO A 140 -12.60 12.90 -9.58
N ASP A 141 -13.44 11.87 -9.57
CA ASP A 141 -14.83 11.94 -9.08
C ASP A 141 -14.89 12.25 -7.58
N VAL A 142 -13.98 11.65 -6.80
CA VAL A 142 -13.87 11.91 -5.36
C VAL A 142 -13.37 13.33 -5.12
N VAL A 143 -12.38 13.78 -5.88
CA VAL A 143 -11.86 15.16 -5.81
C VAL A 143 -12.94 16.16 -6.19
N ALA A 144 -13.74 15.88 -7.21
CA ALA A 144 -14.83 16.74 -7.67
C ALA A 144 -15.91 16.92 -6.59
N VAL A 145 -16.33 15.83 -5.94
CA VAL A 145 -17.27 15.90 -4.80
C VAL A 145 -16.69 16.72 -3.65
N ILE A 146 -15.39 16.54 -3.35
CA ILE A 146 -14.74 17.28 -2.26
C ILE A 146 -14.67 18.78 -2.54
N ILE A 147 -14.33 19.18 -3.76
CA ILE A 147 -14.26 20.62 -4.12
C ILE A 147 -15.65 21.26 -4.01
N PHE A 148 -16.71 20.53 -4.39
CA PHE A 148 -18.08 21.03 -4.31
C PHE A 148 -18.55 21.32 -2.87
N PHE A 149 -18.03 20.61 -1.86
CA PHE A 149 -18.39 20.83 -0.44
C PHE A 149 -17.51 21.88 0.27
N LEU A 150 -16.52 22.45 -0.41
CA LEU A 150 -15.62 23.48 0.13
C LEU A 150 -15.87 24.88 -0.46
N GLN A 151 -16.92 25.04 -1.27
CA GLN A 151 -17.46 26.34 -1.73
C GLN A 151 -18.72 26.69 -0.95
#